data_AF-A0A9N9DSM8-F1
#
_entry.id   AF-A0A9N9DSM8-F1
#
_cell.length_a   1.000
_cell.length_b   1.000
_cell.length_c   1.000
_cell.angle_alpha   90.00
_cell.angle_beta   90.00
_cell.angle_gamma   90.00
#
_symmetry.space_group_name_H-M   'P 1'
#
loop_
_entity.id
_entity.type
_entity.pdbx_description
1 polymer ?
#
loop_
_entity_poly.entity_id
_entity_poly.type
_entity_poly.pdbx_seq_one_letter_code
_entity_poly.pdbx_strand_id
1 'polypeptide(L)'
;SQCEDDIASKLFGDLSDGKEINSFASSLWEVSISKPNACIQPQERRQPPQRRAVNATGDPYPTMVIEIGSTESLNSLHELATGYFSPRTNIQMYLAIKLFPRRLDRTFALLALFYRRDQPNPTVPCIAKSFGTANLHISTTRFLLNIPNFPANSLTGVGCGQVACDGPNLPDYQLAIPTNLLFDDVPTGVPNGTPNDFFIDLWDIQRAYSRALRR
;
A
#
# COMPACT_ATOMS: atom_id res chain seq x y z
N SER A 1 7.92 -10.49 -10.35
CA SER A 1 9.24 -10.09 -9.85
C SER A 1 9.70 -8.77 -10.46
N GLN A 2 10.35 -8.70 -11.64
CA GLN A 2 11.00 -7.43 -12.09
C GLN A 2 10.06 -6.21 -12.17
N CYS A 3 8.83 -6.40 -12.66
CA CYS A 3 7.84 -5.31 -12.72
C CYS A 3 7.37 -4.84 -11.33
N GLU A 4 7.24 -5.77 -10.38
CA GLU A 4 6.86 -5.46 -8.99
C GLU A 4 8.01 -4.75 -8.29
N ASP A 5 9.26 -5.16 -8.56
CA ASP A 5 10.48 -4.54 -8.03
C ASP A 5 10.65 -3.09 -8.56
N ASP A 6 10.41 -2.86 -9.85
CA ASP A 6 10.45 -1.52 -10.45
C ASP A 6 9.41 -0.57 -9.81
N ILE A 7 8.21 -1.08 -9.50
CA ILE A 7 7.15 -0.32 -8.84
C ILE A 7 7.48 -0.08 -7.36
N ALA A 8 7.95 -1.10 -6.64
CA ALA A 8 8.37 -0.98 -5.25
C ALA A 8 9.46 0.09 -5.12
N SER A 9 10.47 0.07 -6.01
CA SER A 9 11.53 1.06 -6.04
C SER A 9 11.00 2.49 -6.24
N LYS A 10 10.01 2.70 -7.11
CA LYS A 10 9.38 4.00 -7.32
C LYS A 10 8.60 4.46 -6.07
N LEU A 11 7.77 3.58 -5.51
CA LEU A 11 7.03 3.84 -4.27
C LEU A 11 7.95 4.24 -3.12
N PHE A 12 9.10 3.59 -2.99
CA PHE A 12 10.09 3.97 -2.00
C PHE A 12 10.73 5.31 -2.27
N GLY A 13 11.07 5.62 -3.53
CA GLY A 13 11.60 6.92 -3.90
C GLY A 13 10.68 8.05 -3.44
N ASP A 14 9.37 7.91 -3.69
CA ASP A 14 8.38 8.93 -3.34
C ASP A 14 8.19 9.11 -1.81
N LEU A 15 8.51 8.09 -1.01
CA LEU A 15 8.35 8.11 0.45
C LEU A 15 9.66 8.40 1.21
N SER A 16 10.83 8.27 0.57
CA SER A 16 12.15 8.35 1.21
C SER A 16 12.86 9.70 1.07
N ASP A 17 12.22 10.70 0.44
CA ASP A 17 12.74 12.07 0.41
C ASP A 17 12.87 12.71 1.83
N GLY A 18 12.33 12.05 2.88
CA GLY A 18 12.63 12.33 4.28
C GLY A 18 13.80 11.48 4.81
N LYS A 19 14.89 12.12 5.24
CA LYS A 19 16.14 11.53 5.78
C LYS A 19 16.01 10.58 7.00
N GLU A 20 14.80 10.30 7.48
CA GLU A 20 14.53 9.63 8.77
C GLU A 20 13.85 8.25 8.63
N ILE A 21 13.60 7.81 7.40
CA ILE A 21 12.90 6.57 7.09
C ILE A 21 13.90 5.54 6.55
N ASN A 22 14.04 4.39 7.22
CA ASN A 22 14.84 3.28 6.71
C ASN A 22 13.96 2.30 5.91
N SER A 23 14.52 1.73 4.83
CA SER A 23 13.95 0.61 4.08
C SER A 23 14.64 -0.68 4.50
N PHE A 24 13.90 -1.64 5.06
CA PHE A 24 14.40 -2.98 5.34
C PHE A 24 13.85 -3.97 4.32
N ALA A 25 14.76 -4.63 3.60
CA ALA A 25 14.43 -5.84 2.86
C ALA A 25 15.57 -6.86 3.03
N SER A 26 15.43 -7.83 3.97
CA SER A 26 15.99 -9.18 3.81
C SER A 26 15.56 -10.20 4.89
N SER A 27 14.93 -11.27 4.41
CA SER A 27 15.05 -12.72 4.75
C SER A 27 14.88 -13.30 6.18
N LEU A 28 14.04 -14.35 6.18
CA LEU A 28 13.90 -15.51 7.09
C LEU A 28 12.85 -15.39 8.21
N TRP A 29 11.75 -16.08 7.94
CA TRP A 29 10.49 -16.23 8.64
C TRP A 29 10.60 -16.90 10.01
N GLU A 30 9.75 -16.50 10.96
CA GLU A 30 8.68 -17.38 11.46
C GLU A 30 7.60 -16.59 12.23
N VAL A 31 6.56 -16.12 11.53
CA VAL A 31 5.11 -16.19 11.87
C VAL A 31 4.35 -15.68 10.64
N SER A 32 3.94 -16.60 9.76
CA SER A 32 2.80 -16.58 8.82
C SER A 32 2.27 -15.25 8.20
N ILE A 33 3.13 -14.27 7.95
CA ILE A 33 2.81 -13.06 7.18
C ILE A 33 3.80 -13.01 6.03
N SER A 34 3.31 -13.00 4.78
CA SER A 34 4.10 -13.00 3.55
C SER A 34 5.25 -11.99 3.59
N LYS A 35 6.35 -12.27 2.87
CA LYS A 35 7.47 -11.34 2.72
C LYS A 35 6.97 -10.19 1.85
N PRO A 36 6.79 -8.98 2.40
CA PRO A 36 6.16 -7.91 1.65
C PRO A 36 7.07 -7.41 0.52
N ASN A 37 6.48 -6.85 -0.53
CA ASN A 37 7.27 -6.17 -1.58
C ASN A 37 8.01 -4.94 -1.04
N ALA A 38 7.39 -4.21 -0.10
CA ALA A 38 7.97 -3.00 0.48
C ALA A 38 7.44 -2.74 1.90
N CYS A 39 8.26 -2.12 2.76
CA CYS A 39 7.85 -1.72 4.10
C CYS A 39 8.55 -0.44 4.57
N ILE A 40 7.88 0.30 5.45
CA ILE A 40 8.36 1.60 5.95
C ILE A 40 8.40 1.55 7.46
N GLN A 41 9.55 1.90 8.02
CA GLN A 41 9.76 1.93 9.46
C GLN A 41 10.60 3.16 9.84
N PRO A 42 10.06 4.08 10.66
CA PRO A 42 10.85 5.12 11.27
C PRO A 42 11.90 4.52 12.21
N GLN A 43 12.99 5.27 12.41
CA GLN A 43 14.00 4.93 13.42
C GLN A 43 13.39 4.96 14.83
N GLU A 44 13.96 4.17 15.75
CA GLU A 44 13.61 4.15 17.18
C GLU A 44 12.19 3.67 17.54
N ARG A 45 11.46 3.10 16.58
CA ARG A 45 10.11 2.58 16.84
C ARG A 45 10.12 1.49 17.92
N ARG A 46 9.20 1.59 18.88
CA ARG A 46 9.07 0.59 19.96
C ARG A 46 8.60 -0.77 19.42
N GLN A 47 9.04 -1.83 20.10
CA GLN A 47 8.61 -3.21 19.83
C GLN A 47 7.15 -3.43 20.30
N PRO A 48 6.42 -4.34 19.63
CA PRO A 48 5.05 -4.68 20.04
C PRO A 48 5.00 -5.26 21.47
N PRO A 49 3.88 -5.05 22.21
CA PRO A 49 3.76 -5.42 23.62
C PRO A 49 3.82 -6.94 23.89
N GLN A 50 3.53 -7.79 22.90
CA GLN A 50 3.86 -9.21 22.98
C GLN A 50 5.29 -9.41 22.46
N ARG A 51 6.21 -9.81 23.34
CA ARG A 51 7.63 -10.14 23.08
C ARG A 51 7.84 -11.23 22.01
N ARG A 52 7.48 -10.95 20.76
CA ARG A 52 7.94 -11.69 19.60
C ARG A 52 8.55 -10.65 18.66
N ALA A 53 9.86 -10.49 18.81
CA ALA A 53 10.72 -10.00 17.76
C ALA A 53 10.30 -10.59 16.40
N VAL A 54 10.27 -9.76 15.37
CA VAL A 54 9.75 -10.12 14.03
C VAL A 54 10.71 -11.03 13.26
N ASN A 55 11.95 -11.10 13.71
CA ASN A 55 13.02 -11.87 13.13
C ASN A 55 14.01 -12.31 14.22
N ALA A 56 14.97 -13.15 13.85
CA ALA A 56 16.01 -13.65 14.76
C ALA A 56 16.89 -12.54 15.39
N THR A 57 16.80 -11.29 14.91
CA THR A 57 17.60 -10.15 15.35
C THR A 57 16.89 -9.24 16.37
N GLY A 58 15.59 -9.38 16.60
CA GLY A 58 14.90 -8.58 17.61
C GLY A 58 14.07 -7.41 17.07
N ASP A 59 13.96 -7.21 15.75
CA ASP A 59 13.47 -5.94 15.22
C ASP A 59 11.94 -5.75 15.38
N PRO A 60 11.44 -4.49 15.49
CA PRO A 60 10.01 -4.17 15.48
C PRO A 60 9.35 -4.49 14.12
N TYR A 61 8.02 -4.60 14.08
CA TYR A 61 7.30 -4.62 12.80
C TYR A 61 7.38 -3.24 12.14
N PRO A 62 7.36 -3.16 10.79
CA PRO A 62 7.26 -1.89 10.09
C PRO A 62 5.94 -1.18 10.41
N THR A 63 5.90 0.14 10.21
CA THR A 63 4.66 0.91 10.42
C THR A 63 3.71 0.78 9.24
N MET A 64 4.25 0.75 8.03
CA MET A 64 3.49 0.56 6.80
C MET A 64 4.03 -0.63 6.02
N VAL A 65 3.12 -1.42 5.47
CA VAL A 65 3.44 -2.50 4.53
C VAL A 65 2.83 -2.21 3.17
N ILE A 66 3.56 -2.56 2.12
CA ILE A 66 3.13 -2.42 0.74
C ILE A 66 3.28 -3.77 0.06
N GLU A 67 2.19 -4.25 -0.55
CA GLU A 67 2.18 -5.46 -1.38
C GLU A 67 1.76 -5.11 -2.79
N ILE A 68 2.45 -5.67 -3.78
CA ILE A 68 2.23 -5.44 -5.20
C ILE A 68 2.03 -6.80 -5.85
N GLY A 69 0.80 -7.08 -6.26
CA GLY A 69 0.45 -8.38 -6.82
C GLY A 69 0.13 -8.35 -8.30
N SER A 70 0.99 -8.93 -9.13
CA SER A 70 0.67 -9.22 -10.54
C SER A 70 -0.09 -10.53 -10.70
N THR A 71 0.35 -11.58 -10.01
CA THR A 71 -0.19 -12.94 -10.09
C THR A 71 -1.21 -13.24 -9.00
N GLU A 72 -1.09 -12.58 -7.86
CA GLU A 72 -1.90 -12.76 -6.67
C GLU A 72 -3.34 -12.35 -6.97
N SER A 73 -4.30 -13.11 -6.47
CA SER A 73 -5.70 -12.71 -6.59
C SER A 73 -5.97 -11.45 -5.76
N LEU A 74 -7.01 -10.70 -6.13
CA LEU A 74 -7.43 -9.57 -5.31
C LEU A 74 -7.87 -10.02 -3.90
N ASN A 75 -8.48 -11.19 -3.81
CA ASN A 75 -8.89 -11.78 -2.54
C ASN A 75 -7.69 -12.09 -1.64
N SER A 76 -6.65 -12.73 -2.17
CA SER A 76 -5.45 -13.06 -1.39
C SER A 76 -4.71 -11.80 -0.93
N LEU A 77 -4.63 -10.74 -1.75
CA LEU A 77 -4.08 -9.46 -1.31
C LEU A 77 -4.91 -8.81 -0.19
N HIS A 78 -6.25 -8.90 -0.28
CA HIS A 78 -7.15 -8.40 0.75
C HIS A 78 -7.04 -9.17 2.07
N GLU A 79 -6.94 -10.50 2.01
CA GLU A 79 -6.86 -11.38 3.19
C GLU A 79 -5.62 -11.10 4.06
N LEU A 80 -4.52 -10.63 3.47
CA LEU A 80 -3.30 -10.24 4.20
C LEU A 80 -3.57 -9.16 5.25
N ALA A 81 -4.58 -8.30 5.06
CA ALA A 81 -4.96 -7.28 6.04
C ALA A 81 -5.28 -7.89 7.41
N THR A 82 -5.85 -9.10 7.47
CA THR A 82 -6.14 -9.80 8.74
C THR A 82 -4.86 -10.12 9.50
N GLY A 83 -3.81 -10.55 8.80
CA GLY A 83 -2.51 -10.82 9.41
C GLY A 83 -1.82 -9.53 9.86
N TYR A 84 -1.75 -8.55 8.95
CA TYR A 84 -1.12 -7.25 9.20
C TYR A 84 -1.80 -6.48 10.34
N PHE A 85 -3.12 -6.56 10.50
CA PHE A 85 -3.84 -5.86 11.57
C PHE A 85 -4.14 -6.72 12.80
N SER A 86 -3.63 -7.95 12.86
CA SER A 86 -3.81 -8.81 14.03
C SER A 86 -3.19 -8.19 15.30
N PRO A 87 -3.62 -8.63 16.51
CA PRO A 87 -3.02 -8.20 17.77
C PRO A 87 -1.53 -8.57 17.95
N ARG A 88 -0.94 -9.31 17.00
CA ARG A 88 0.46 -9.76 17.06
C ARG A 88 1.44 -8.73 16.49
N THR A 89 0.93 -7.73 15.77
CA THR A 89 1.75 -6.68 15.15
C THR A 89 1.24 -5.32 15.61
N ASN A 90 2.08 -4.29 15.43
CA ASN A 90 1.68 -2.89 15.52
C ASN A 90 1.71 -2.19 14.15
N ILE A 91 1.59 -2.93 13.04
CA ILE A 91 1.54 -2.33 11.69
C ILE A 91 0.32 -1.40 11.62
N GLN A 92 0.52 -0.14 11.26
CA GLN A 92 -0.55 0.87 11.24
C GLN A 92 -1.22 0.99 9.88
N MET A 93 -0.49 0.70 8.80
CA MET A 93 -0.96 0.91 7.43
C MET A 93 -0.59 -0.25 6.51
N TYR A 94 -1.49 -0.57 5.60
CA TYR A 94 -1.25 -1.56 4.55
C TYR A 94 -1.77 -1.01 3.22
N LEU A 95 -0.92 -1.02 2.19
CA LEU A 95 -1.25 -0.64 0.83
C LEU A 95 -1.08 -1.84 -0.09
N ALA A 96 -2.18 -2.31 -0.67
CA ALA A 96 -2.12 -3.31 -1.73
C ALA A 96 -2.25 -2.65 -3.10
N ILE A 97 -1.34 -2.96 -4.03
CA ILE A 97 -1.39 -2.55 -5.42
C ILE A 97 -1.63 -3.79 -6.28
N LYS A 98 -2.82 -3.88 -6.91
CA LYS A 98 -3.14 -4.95 -7.85
C LYS A 98 -2.81 -4.52 -9.27
N LEU A 99 -1.94 -5.28 -9.93
CA LEU A 99 -1.61 -5.14 -11.34
C LEU A 99 -2.47 -6.12 -12.15
N PHE A 100 -3.31 -5.61 -13.06
CA PHE A 100 -4.09 -6.47 -13.96
C PHE A 100 -3.35 -6.67 -15.28
N PRO A 101 -3.49 -7.84 -15.94
CA PRO A 101 -2.88 -8.08 -17.24
C PRO A 101 -3.25 -7.00 -18.27
N ARG A 102 -2.30 -6.64 -19.12
CA ARG A 102 -2.54 -5.75 -20.25
C ARG A 102 -3.58 -6.37 -21.19
N ARG A 103 -4.55 -5.57 -21.60
CA ARG A 103 -5.61 -5.94 -22.54
C ARG A 103 -5.09 -5.95 -23.98
N LEU A 104 -5.89 -6.51 -24.89
CA LEU A 104 -5.57 -6.57 -26.32
C LEU A 104 -5.41 -5.18 -26.96
N ASP A 105 -6.20 -4.20 -26.51
CA ASP A 105 -6.12 -2.80 -26.93
C ASP A 105 -4.93 -2.02 -26.30
N ARG A 106 -4.04 -2.74 -25.61
CA ARG A 106 -2.86 -2.22 -24.89
C ARG A 106 -3.18 -1.37 -23.65
N THR A 107 -4.45 -1.21 -23.29
CA THR A 107 -4.83 -0.61 -22.02
C THR A 107 -4.65 -1.59 -20.88
N PHE A 108 -4.61 -1.09 -19.65
CA PHE A 108 -4.50 -1.92 -18.45
C PHE A 108 -5.23 -1.25 -17.29
N ALA A 109 -5.69 -2.07 -16.34
CA ALA A 109 -6.27 -1.59 -15.10
C ALA A 109 -5.25 -1.74 -13.97
N LEU A 110 -5.26 -0.81 -13.03
CA LEU A 110 -4.53 -0.88 -11.77
C LEU A 110 -5.48 -0.50 -10.64
N LEU A 111 -5.24 -1.04 -9.45
CA LEU A 111 -6.06 -0.80 -8.27
C LEU A 111 -5.20 -0.68 -7.03
N ALA A 112 -5.37 0.41 -6.28
CA ALA A 112 -4.80 0.60 -4.96
C ALA A 112 -5.89 0.35 -3.91
N LEU A 113 -5.59 -0.47 -2.90
CA LEU A 113 -6.40 -0.66 -1.72
C LEU A 113 -5.61 -0.22 -0.51
N PHE A 114 -6.10 0.79 0.21
CA PHE A 114 -5.42 1.34 1.37
C PHE A 114 -6.20 1.04 2.65
N TYR A 115 -5.50 0.47 3.61
CA TYR A 115 -6.02 0.02 4.89
C TYR A 115 -5.26 0.74 6.01
N ARG A 116 -5.98 1.07 7.07
CA ARG A 116 -5.45 1.80 8.22
C ARG A 116 -6.00 1.21 9.51
N ARG A 117 -5.12 1.06 10.50
CA ARG A 117 -5.47 0.52 11.83
C ARG A 117 -6.40 1.41 12.63
N ASP A 118 -6.37 2.73 12.39
CA ASP A 118 -7.20 3.70 13.10
C ASP A 118 -8.64 3.78 12.55
N GLN A 119 -9.00 2.93 11.59
CA GLN A 119 -10.36 2.85 11.06
C GLN A 119 -11.22 1.89 11.90
N PRO A 120 -12.54 2.08 11.95
CA PRO A 120 -13.43 1.19 12.69
C PRO A 120 -13.31 -0.29 12.27
N ASN A 121 -12.99 -0.56 11.01
CA ASN A 121 -12.74 -1.89 10.46
C ASN A 121 -11.39 -1.93 9.74
N PRO A 122 -10.26 -2.17 10.45
CA PRO A 122 -8.91 -2.12 9.86
C PRO A 122 -8.66 -3.12 8.72
N THR A 123 -9.40 -4.22 8.71
CA THR A 123 -9.31 -5.25 7.67
C THR A 123 -10.11 -4.94 6.42
N VAL A 124 -10.84 -3.81 6.40
CA VAL A 124 -11.59 -3.30 5.24
C VAL A 124 -10.84 -2.10 4.68
N PRO A 125 -10.67 -1.98 3.34
CA PRO A 125 -9.96 -0.84 2.79
C PRO A 125 -10.79 0.44 2.99
N CYS A 126 -10.16 1.48 3.51
CA CYS A 126 -10.77 2.80 3.65
C CYS A 126 -10.76 3.60 2.33
N ILE A 127 -9.85 3.24 1.41
CA ILE A 127 -9.78 3.80 0.07
C ILE A 127 -9.55 2.65 -0.92
N ALA A 128 -10.33 2.61 -1.99
CA ALA A 128 -10.05 1.81 -3.18
C ALA A 128 -9.99 2.75 -4.39
N LYS A 129 -8.87 2.77 -5.10
CA LYS A 129 -8.67 3.72 -6.20
C LYS A 129 -8.17 3.01 -7.44
N SER A 130 -8.94 3.09 -8.53
CA SER A 130 -8.48 2.59 -9.83
C SER A 130 -7.70 3.66 -10.57
N PHE A 131 -6.51 3.33 -11.06
CA PHE A 131 -5.59 4.32 -11.62
C PHE A 131 -4.82 3.79 -12.86
N GLY A 132 -5.36 2.76 -13.52
CA GLY A 132 -4.84 2.31 -14.81
C GLY A 132 -5.34 3.17 -15.97
N THR A 133 -5.01 2.79 -17.21
CA THR A 133 -5.55 3.44 -18.41
C THR A 133 -6.91 2.87 -18.85
N ALA A 134 -7.48 1.95 -18.09
CA ALA A 134 -8.73 1.27 -18.39
C ALA A 134 -9.55 1.00 -17.12
N ASN A 135 -10.87 0.97 -17.28
CA ASN A 135 -11.82 0.67 -16.20
C ASN A 135 -11.52 -0.70 -15.57
N LEU A 136 -11.83 -0.87 -14.28
CA LEU A 136 -11.82 -2.19 -13.64
C LEU A 136 -12.78 -3.17 -14.34
N HIS A 137 -12.46 -4.46 -14.32
CA HIS A 137 -13.39 -5.48 -14.77
C HIS A 137 -14.57 -5.60 -13.79
N ILE A 138 -15.77 -5.95 -14.29
CA ILE A 138 -16.99 -5.98 -13.46
C ILE A 138 -16.88 -6.92 -12.25
N SER A 139 -16.12 -8.02 -12.37
CA SER A 139 -15.87 -8.93 -11.25
C SER A 139 -15.04 -8.28 -10.14
N THR A 140 -14.09 -7.41 -10.48
CA THR A 140 -13.29 -6.64 -9.52
C THR A 140 -14.15 -5.66 -8.76
N THR A 141 -14.99 -4.90 -9.47
CA THR A 141 -15.91 -3.95 -8.83
C THR A 141 -16.89 -4.67 -7.92
N ARG A 142 -17.48 -5.80 -8.36
CA ARG A 142 -18.37 -6.62 -7.53
C ARG A 142 -17.67 -7.18 -6.29
N PHE A 143 -16.42 -7.64 -6.42
CA PHE A 143 -15.63 -8.09 -5.28
C PHE A 143 -15.55 -6.99 -4.21
N LEU A 144 -15.13 -5.78 -4.60
CA LEU A 144 -14.97 -4.65 -3.66
C LEU A 144 -16.29 -4.24 -3.01
N LEU A 145 -17.36 -4.13 -3.81
CA LEU A 145 -18.69 -3.73 -3.31
C LEU A 145 -19.34 -4.80 -2.40
N ASN A 146 -18.88 -6.05 -2.49
CA ASN A 146 -19.35 -7.13 -1.63
C ASN A 146 -18.50 -7.33 -0.37
N ILE A 147 -17.41 -6.56 -0.18
CA ILE A 147 -16.67 -6.58 1.08
C ILE A 147 -17.61 -6.02 2.17
N PRO A 148 -17.85 -6.77 3.27
CA PRO A 148 -18.70 -6.30 4.35
C PRO A 148 -18.19 -4.98 4.92
N ASN A 149 -19.09 -4.02 5.11
CA ASN A 149 -18.79 -2.68 5.63
C ASN A 149 -17.79 -1.87 4.78
N PHE A 150 -17.60 -2.22 3.50
CA PHE A 150 -16.83 -1.38 2.59
C PHE A 150 -17.49 0.01 2.49
N PRO A 151 -16.76 1.09 2.80
CA PRO A 151 -17.41 2.38 2.95
C PRO A 151 -17.96 2.89 1.62
N ALA A 152 -19.16 3.46 1.66
CA ALA A 152 -19.82 4.01 0.49
C ALA A 152 -18.91 5.06 -0.19
N ASN A 153 -18.94 5.10 -1.53
CA ASN A 153 -18.14 6.02 -2.34
C ASN A 153 -16.61 5.93 -2.15
N SER A 154 -16.11 4.88 -1.49
CA SER A 154 -14.66 4.67 -1.29
C SER A 154 -13.96 4.07 -2.50
N LEU A 155 -14.72 3.50 -3.44
CA LEU A 155 -14.22 3.10 -4.76
C LEU A 155 -14.29 4.30 -5.73
N THR A 156 -13.14 4.83 -6.09
CA THR A 156 -12.99 5.98 -7.00
C THR A 156 -11.96 5.71 -8.09
N GLY A 157 -11.80 6.64 -9.04
CA GLY A 157 -10.76 6.58 -10.06
C GLY A 157 -11.30 6.25 -11.45
N VAL A 158 -10.44 5.68 -12.30
CA VAL A 158 -10.74 5.43 -13.72
C VAL A 158 -11.92 4.46 -13.87
N GLY A 159 -12.99 4.95 -14.51
CA GLY A 159 -14.25 4.21 -14.66
C GLY A 159 -15.11 4.14 -13.38
N CYS A 160 -14.76 4.91 -12.35
CA CYS A 160 -15.43 4.96 -11.04
C CYS A 160 -15.66 6.41 -10.61
N GLY A 161 -16.21 7.23 -11.51
CA GLY A 161 -16.66 8.60 -11.22
C GLY A 161 -15.57 9.69 -11.30
N GLN A 162 -14.32 9.35 -11.61
CA GLN A 162 -13.22 10.30 -11.74
C GLN A 162 -12.68 10.39 -13.17
N VAL A 163 -11.93 11.47 -13.44
CA VAL A 163 -11.21 11.70 -14.71
C VAL A 163 -10.11 10.67 -14.95
N ALA A 164 -9.52 10.63 -16.14
CA ALA A 164 -8.38 9.75 -16.41
C ALA A 164 -7.18 10.08 -15.51
N CYS A 165 -6.42 9.06 -15.12
CA CYS A 165 -5.13 9.25 -14.45
C CYS A 165 -4.05 9.46 -15.54
N ASP A 166 -3.96 10.65 -16.12
CA ASP A 166 -3.14 10.90 -17.32
C ASP A 166 -1.97 11.87 -17.10
N GLY A 167 -1.88 12.52 -15.93
CA GLY A 167 -0.79 13.42 -15.57
C GLY A 167 -0.31 13.29 -14.12
N PRO A 168 0.90 13.79 -13.82
CA PRO A 168 1.40 13.87 -12.45
C PRO A 168 0.61 14.88 -11.63
N ASN A 169 0.64 14.72 -10.32
CA ASN A 169 0.09 15.66 -9.33
C ASN A 169 -1.41 15.93 -9.47
N LEU A 170 -2.16 15.01 -10.09
CA LEU A 170 -3.62 15.09 -10.12
C LEU A 170 -4.16 14.83 -8.70
N PRO A 171 -4.90 15.79 -8.08
CA PRO A 171 -5.33 15.66 -6.69
C PRO A 171 -6.12 14.37 -6.42
N ASP A 172 -6.96 13.96 -7.36
CA ASP A 172 -7.76 12.73 -7.23
C ASP A 172 -6.93 11.44 -7.25
N TYR A 173 -5.65 11.52 -7.63
CA TYR A 173 -4.71 10.40 -7.72
C TYR A 173 -3.54 10.50 -6.75
N GLN A 174 -3.59 11.44 -5.80
CA GLN A 174 -2.67 11.50 -4.67
C GLN A 174 -3.23 10.66 -3.50
N LEU A 175 -2.47 9.68 -3.04
CA LEU A 175 -2.80 8.91 -1.84
C LEU A 175 -2.05 9.50 -0.65
N ALA A 176 -2.79 10.11 0.28
CA ALA A 176 -2.25 10.65 1.51
C ALA A 176 -1.86 9.52 2.48
N ILE A 177 -0.62 9.55 2.95
CA ILE A 177 -0.04 8.68 3.96
C ILE A 177 0.12 9.51 5.25
N PRO A 178 -0.75 9.29 6.26
CA PRO A 178 -0.74 10.11 7.46
C PRO A 178 0.55 9.95 8.24
N THR A 179 1.26 11.06 8.46
CA THR A 179 2.53 11.08 9.18
C THR A 179 2.37 10.64 10.63
N ASN A 180 1.26 11.00 11.29
CA ASN A 180 0.98 10.58 12.66
C ASN A 180 0.89 9.05 12.79
N LEU A 181 0.32 8.37 11.79
CA LEU A 181 0.29 6.91 11.76
C LEU A 181 1.67 6.35 11.42
N LEU A 182 2.44 7.01 10.56
CA LEU A 182 3.77 6.55 10.17
C LEU A 182 4.75 6.55 11.35
N PHE A 183 4.69 7.57 12.21
CA PHE A 183 5.52 7.73 13.41
C PHE A 183 4.86 7.20 14.69
N ASP A 184 3.79 6.41 14.56
CA ASP A 184 3.19 5.71 15.69
C ASP A 184 4.22 4.79 16.38
N ASP A 185 4.16 4.77 17.71
CA ASP A 185 5.12 4.08 18.59
C ASP A 185 6.57 4.60 18.54
N VAL A 186 6.84 5.75 17.91
CA VAL A 186 8.13 6.45 17.99
C VAL A 186 8.15 7.32 19.26
N PRO A 187 9.10 7.12 20.20
CA PRO A 187 9.10 7.83 21.49
C PRO A 187 9.17 9.36 21.38
N THR A 188 9.90 9.86 20.40
CA THR A 188 10.04 11.30 20.12
C THR A 188 8.86 11.87 19.34
N GLY A 189 7.94 11.02 18.87
CA GLY A 189 6.81 11.39 18.03
C GLY A 189 7.23 11.82 16.63
N VAL A 190 6.37 12.61 16.00
CA VAL A 190 6.59 13.18 14.67
C VAL A 190 7.66 14.28 14.75
N PRO A 191 8.74 14.21 13.94
CA PRO A 191 9.79 15.22 13.91
C PRO A 191 9.26 16.60 13.53
N ASN A 192 9.82 17.65 14.13
CA ASN A 192 9.34 19.01 13.92
C ASN A 192 9.53 19.45 12.45
N GLY A 193 8.50 20.06 11.87
CA GLY A 193 8.50 20.48 10.46
C GLY A 193 8.14 19.37 9.46
N THR A 194 7.84 18.14 9.91
CA THR A 194 7.32 17.09 9.04
C THR A 194 5.90 17.45 8.58
N PRO A 195 5.56 17.27 7.28
CA PRO A 195 4.19 17.49 6.80
C PRO A 195 3.20 16.54 7.47
N ASN A 196 1.92 16.93 7.50
CA ASN A 196 0.85 16.07 8.06
C ASN A 196 0.68 14.77 7.27
N ASP A 197 0.93 14.82 5.96
CA ASP A 197 0.81 13.69 5.05
C ASP A 197 2.00 13.67 4.09
N PHE A 198 2.47 12.46 3.79
CA PHE A 198 3.25 12.19 2.58
C PHE A 198 2.29 11.76 1.47
N PHE A 199 2.55 12.15 0.22
CA PHE A 199 1.67 11.80 -0.89
C PHE A 199 2.34 10.81 -1.83
N ILE A 200 1.65 9.70 -2.10
CA ILE A 200 2.01 8.79 -3.18
C ILE A 200 1.22 9.18 -4.42
N ASP A 201 1.92 9.54 -5.49
CA ASP A 201 1.29 9.81 -6.78
C ASP A 201 1.03 8.50 -7.54
N LEU A 202 -0.24 8.12 -7.68
CA LEU A 202 -0.61 6.91 -8.40
C LEU A 202 -0.31 6.98 -9.90
N TRP A 203 -0.22 8.18 -10.50
CA TRP A 203 0.21 8.32 -11.90
C TRP A 203 1.65 7.85 -12.09
N ASP A 204 2.51 8.12 -11.12
CA ASP A 204 3.91 7.73 -11.17
C ASP A 204 4.08 6.21 -11.10
N ILE A 205 3.25 5.54 -10.29
CA ILE A 205 3.14 4.07 -10.27
C ILE A 205 2.64 3.54 -11.62
N GLN A 206 1.59 4.15 -12.16
CA GLN A 206 1.03 3.77 -13.47
C GLN A 206 2.10 3.86 -14.58
N ARG A 207 2.89 4.92 -14.55
CA ARG A 207 3.99 5.17 -15.48
C ARG A 207 5.11 4.15 -15.33
N ALA A 208 5.48 3.80 -14.10
CA ALA A 208 6.45 2.74 -13.82
C ALA A 208 5.98 1.40 -14.40
N TYR A 209 4.73 1.01 -14.15
CA TYR A 209 4.12 -0.19 -14.72
C TYR A 209 4.11 -0.17 -16.26
N SER A 210 3.68 0.95 -16.86
CA SER A 210 3.65 1.12 -18.32
C SER A 210 5.02 0.95 -18.96
N ARG A 211 6.10 1.41 -18.30
CA ARG A 211 7.48 1.24 -18.76
C ARG A 211 7.94 -0.21 -18.64
N ALA A 212 7.62 -0.88 -17.53
CA ALA A 212 7.96 -2.28 -17.33
C ALA A 212 7.31 -3.19 -18.38
N LEU A 213 6.07 -2.89 -18.80
CA LEU A 213 5.36 -3.62 -19.87
C LEU A 213 5.93 -3.47 -21.29
N ARG A 214 6.90 -2.57 -21.49
CA ARG A 214 7.58 -2.34 -22.78
C ARG A 214 8.94 -3.03 -22.87
N ARG A 215 9.44 -3.54 -21.74
CA ARG A 215 10.67 -4.35 -21.67
C ARG A 215 10.32 -5.79 -22.01
#